data_AF-A0A6L7S0Y7-F1
#
_entry.id   AF-A0A6L7S0Y7-F1
#
_cell.length_a   1.000
_cell.length_b   1.000
_cell.length_c   1.000
_cell.angle_alpha   90.00
_cell.angle_beta   90.00
_cell.angle_gamma   90.00
#
_symmetry.space_group_name_H-M   'P 1'
#
loop_
_entity.id
_entity.type
_entity.pdbx_description
1 polymer ?
#
loop_
_entity_poly.entity_id
_entity_poly.type
_entity_poly.pdbx_seq_one_letter_code
_entity_poly.pdbx_strand_id
1 'polypeptide(L)'
;MIWLVVGLAIWWTAHLFKRIAPERRERMGKAGKGLVAAALIVALALMVVGYRMAEGATYWVPGAALVGINNLIVLAAFYLFAASGLRTGVTRIIRHPQLV
;
A
#
# COMPACT_ATOMS: atom_id res chain seq x y z
N MET A 1 -15.42 -13.84 2.18
CA MET A 1 -14.19 -14.37 1.55
C MET A 1 -14.05 -13.99 0.07
N ILE A 2 -15.00 -14.34 -0.80
CA ILE A 2 -14.87 -14.09 -2.26
C ILE A 2 -14.57 -12.63 -2.64
N TRP A 3 -15.23 -11.65 -2.00
CA TRP A 3 -15.01 -10.22 -2.26
C TRP A 3 -13.58 -9.77 -1.99
N LEU A 4 -12.97 -10.29 -0.93
CA LEU A 4 -11.58 -10.00 -0.58
C LEU A 4 -10.63 -10.51 -1.66
N VAL A 5 -10.86 -11.75 -2.12
CA VAL A 5 -10.04 -12.39 -3.17
C VAL A 5 -10.18 -11.63 -4.50
N VAL A 6 -11.40 -11.25 -4.88
CA VAL A 6 -11.64 -10.44 -6.09
C VAL A 6 -10.96 -9.08 -5.99
N GLY A 7 -11.09 -8.39 -4.85
CA GLY A 7 -10.40 -7.13 -4.60
C GLY A 7 -8.88 -7.27 -4.73
N LEU A 8 -8.31 -8.34 -4.15
CA LEU A 8 -6.88 -8.64 -4.25
C LEU A 8 -6.44 -8.92 -5.70
N ALA A 9 -7.23 -9.68 -6.46
CA ALA A 9 -6.95 -9.96 -7.86
C ALA A 9 -6.94 -8.67 -8.70
N ILE A 10 -7.95 -7.80 -8.54
CA ILE A 10 -8.01 -6.51 -9.21
C ILE A 10 -6.80 -5.65 -8.82
N TRP A 11 -6.46 -5.59 -7.53
CA TRP A 11 -5.30 -4.85 -7.04
C TRP A 11 -4.00 -5.29 -7.73
N TRP A 12 -3.74 -6.60 -7.74
CA TRP A 12 -2.54 -7.17 -8.36
C TRP A 12 -2.48 -6.89 -9.86
N THR A 13 -3.57 -7.18 -10.58
CA THR A 13 -3.61 -6.99 -12.04
C THR A 13 -3.46 -5.51 -12.40
N ALA A 14 -4.08 -4.59 -11.67
CA ALA A 14 -3.97 -3.15 -11.93
C ALA A 14 -2.51 -2.65 -11.77
N HIS A 15 -1.79 -3.11 -10.73
CA HIS A 15 -0.39 -2.74 -10.52
C HIS A 15 0.55 -3.37 -11.56
N LEU A 16 0.32 -4.64 -11.91
CA LEU A 16 1.17 -5.35 -12.85
C LEU A 16 0.86 -5.04 -14.31
N PHE A 17 -0.28 -4.44 -14.62
CA PHE A 17 -0.70 -4.19 -16.00
C PHE A 17 0.36 -3.44 -16.82
N LYS A 18 1.03 -2.43 -16.24
CA LYS A 18 2.13 -1.73 -16.92
C LYS A 18 3.35 -2.62 -17.20
N ARG A 19 3.59 -3.64 -16.36
CA ARG A 19 4.72 -4.57 -16.51
C ARG A 19 4.42 -5.69 -17.49
N ILE A 20 3.19 -6.22 -17.47
CA ILE A 20 2.74 -7.32 -18.33
C ILE A 20 2.42 -6.83 -19.76
N ALA A 21 1.81 -5.66 -19.89
CA ALA A 21 1.36 -5.12 -21.18
C ALA A 21 1.69 -3.63 -21.33
N PRO A 22 3.00 -3.26 -21.36
CA PRO A 22 3.45 -1.87 -21.37
C PRO A 22 2.90 -1.05 -22.53
N GLU A 23 2.92 -1.60 -23.75
CA GLU A 23 2.40 -0.92 -24.95
C GLU A 23 0.90 -0.63 -24.85
N ARG A 24 0.11 -1.60 -24.35
CA ARG A 24 -1.34 -1.39 -24.15
C ARG A 24 -1.58 -0.29 -23.13
N ARG A 25 -0.81 -0.30 -22.03
CA ARG A 25 -0.89 0.71 -20.98
C ARG A 25 -0.49 2.09 -21.51
N GLU A 26 0.50 2.17 -22.38
CA GLU A 26 0.94 3.42 -23.00
C GLU A 26 -0.11 3.99 -23.94
N ARG A 27 -0.72 3.16 -24.79
CA ARG A 27 -1.81 3.57 -25.70
C ARG A 27 -3.03 4.18 -25.00
N MET A 28 -3.26 3.84 -23.73
CA MET A 28 -4.33 4.45 -22.92
C MET A 28 -4.05 5.91 -22.51
N GLY A 29 -2.83 6.40 -22.72
CA GLY A 29 -2.43 7.77 -22.44
C GLY A 29 -2.71 8.22 -21.01
N LYS A 30 -3.10 9.49 -20.86
CA LYS A 30 -3.44 10.10 -19.56
C LYS A 30 -4.69 9.46 -18.93
N ALA A 31 -5.70 9.10 -19.72
CA ALA A 31 -6.94 8.48 -19.23
C ALA A 31 -6.68 7.15 -18.52
N GLY A 32 -5.68 6.39 -18.95
CA GLY A 32 -5.28 5.15 -18.28
C GLY A 32 -4.82 5.34 -16.83
N LYS A 33 -4.40 6.54 -16.41
CA LYS A 33 -4.10 6.82 -15.00
C LYS A 33 -5.39 6.83 -14.17
N GLY A 34 -6.43 7.50 -14.67
CA GLY A 34 -7.74 7.56 -14.01
C GLY A 34 -8.39 6.19 -13.90
N LEU A 35 -8.31 5.37 -14.96
CA LEU A 35 -8.85 4.01 -14.96
C LEU A 35 -8.14 3.11 -13.94
N VAL A 36 -6.80 3.17 -13.84
CA VAL A 36 -6.06 2.42 -12.82
C VAL A 36 -6.43 2.91 -11.43
N ALA A 37 -6.53 4.23 -11.20
CA ALA A 37 -6.94 4.77 -9.91
C ALA A 37 -8.34 4.28 -9.50
N ALA A 38 -9.32 4.34 -10.42
CA ALA A 38 -10.66 3.84 -10.17
C ALA A 38 -10.65 2.33 -9.86
N ALA A 39 -9.91 1.53 -10.62
CA ALA A 39 -9.76 0.10 -10.36
C ALA A 39 -9.18 -0.18 -8.97
N LEU A 40 -8.19 0.59 -8.53
CA LEU A 40 -7.60 0.45 -7.19
C LEU A 40 -8.55 0.88 -6.06
N ILE A 41 -9.36 1.93 -6.28
CA ILE A 41 -10.41 2.31 -5.33
C ILE A 41 -11.44 1.20 -5.19
N VAL A 42 -11.90 0.63 -6.31
CA VAL A 42 -12.85 -0.50 -6.31
C VAL A 42 -12.22 -1.73 -5.62
N ALA A 43 -10.96 -2.04 -5.91
CA ALA A 43 -10.23 -3.12 -5.26
C ALA A 43 -10.19 -2.95 -3.73
N LEU A 44 -9.88 -1.74 -3.26
CA LEU A 44 -9.89 -1.41 -1.83
C LEU A 44 -11.26 -1.56 -1.21
N ALA A 45 -12.32 -1.03 -1.86
CA ALA A 45 -13.68 -1.16 -1.37
C ALA A 45 -14.09 -2.64 -1.20
N LEU A 46 -13.77 -3.47 -2.20
CA LEU A 46 -14.03 -4.92 -2.16
C LEU A 46 -13.24 -5.63 -1.05
N MET A 47 -11.97 -5.26 -0.84
CA MET A 47 -11.15 -5.81 0.25
C MET A 47 -11.70 -5.40 1.62
N VAL A 48 -12.12 -4.15 1.81
CA VAL A 48 -12.72 -3.65 3.06
C VAL A 48 -14.02 -4.38 3.36
N VAL A 49 -14.94 -4.47 2.40
CA VAL A 49 -16.21 -5.18 2.57
C VAL A 49 -15.96 -6.67 2.82
N GLY A 50 -15.08 -7.28 2.02
CA GLY A 50 -14.75 -8.69 2.14
C GLY A 50 -14.10 -9.06 3.47
N TYR A 51 -13.26 -8.18 4.03
CA TYR A 51 -12.65 -8.35 5.34
C TYR A 51 -13.64 -8.14 6.47
N ARG A 52 -14.55 -7.16 6.38
CA ARG A 52 -15.59 -6.94 7.41
C ARG A 52 -16.60 -8.08 7.49
N MET A 53 -16.89 -8.72 6.36
CA MET A 53 -17.73 -9.92 6.28
C MET A 53 -16.95 -11.21 6.59
N ALA A 54 -15.66 -11.12 6.90
CA ALA A 54 -14.88 -12.29 7.27
C ALA A 54 -15.27 -12.75 8.67
N GLU A 55 -15.81 -13.95 8.75
CA GLU A 55 -15.97 -14.65 10.02
C GLU A 55 -14.69 -15.45 10.29
N GLY A 56 -14.17 -15.35 11.52
CA GLY A 56 -12.94 -16.04 11.91
C GLY A 56 -12.54 -15.68 13.33
N ALA A 57 -11.69 -16.53 13.92
CA ALA A 57 -11.13 -16.25 15.24
C ALA A 57 -10.11 -15.10 15.16
N THR A 58 -10.14 -14.23 16.17
CA THR A 58 -9.10 -13.21 16.34
C THR A 58 -7.87 -13.87 16.96
N TYR A 59 -6.82 -14.09 16.16
CA TYR A 59 -5.60 -14.74 16.63
C TYR A 59 -4.61 -13.78 17.32
N TRP A 60 -4.73 -12.48 17.09
CA TRP A 60 -3.83 -11.48 17.65
C TRP A 60 -4.54 -10.15 17.88
N VAL A 61 -4.35 -9.57 19.06
CA VAL A 61 -4.83 -8.24 19.43
C VAL A 61 -3.63 -7.47 20.01
N PRO A 62 -3.36 -6.24 19.54
CA PRO A 62 -2.25 -5.47 20.04
C PRO A 62 -2.48 -5.06 21.51
N GLY A 63 -1.49 -5.32 22.37
CA GLY A 63 -1.46 -4.77 23.73
C GLY A 63 -1.13 -3.27 23.73
N ALA A 64 -1.62 -2.53 24.73
CA ALA A 64 -1.49 -1.07 24.80
C ALA A 64 -0.04 -0.57 24.69
N ALA A 65 0.93 -1.27 25.29
CA ALA A 65 2.35 -0.92 25.18
C ALA A 65 2.88 -1.03 23.75
N LEU A 66 2.50 -2.08 23.01
CA LEU A 66 2.93 -2.27 21.62
C LEU A 66 2.34 -1.21 20.69
N VAL A 67 1.12 -0.73 20.97
CA VAL A 67 0.52 0.41 20.25
C VAL A 67 1.36 1.66 20.46
N GLY A 68 1.77 1.95 21.71
CA GLY A 68 2.63 3.10 22.02
C GLY A 68 3.99 3.03 21.32
N ILE A 69 4.67 1.89 21.40
CA ILE A 69 5.96 1.66 20.72
C ILE A 69 5.80 1.82 19.21
N ASN A 70 4.77 1.22 18.60
CA ASN A 70 4.49 1.37 17.18
C ASN A 70 4.33 2.85 16.79
N ASN A 71 3.60 3.64 17.58
CA ASN A 71 3.40 5.06 17.26
C ASN A 71 4.72 5.85 17.29
N LEU A 72 5.64 5.53 18.20
CA LEU A 72 6.98 6.13 18.21
C LEU A 72 7.80 5.73 16.98
N ILE A 73 7.72 4.47 16.55
CA ILE A 73 8.39 3.99 15.33
C ILE A 73 7.80 4.67 14.09
N VAL A 74 6.48 4.85 14.02
CA VAL A 74 5.83 5.57 12.91
C VAL A 74 6.31 7.02 12.84
N LEU A 75 6.54 7.69 13.98
CA LEU A 75 7.12 9.03 13.98
C LEU A 75 8.53 9.05 13.37
N ALA A 76 9.36 8.06 13.71
CA ALA A 76 10.68 7.89 13.07
C ALA A 76 10.55 7.62 11.56
N ALA A 77 9.57 6.82 11.13
CA ALA A 77 9.31 6.56 9.71
C ALA A 77 8.92 7.84 8.95
N PHE A 78 8.09 8.72 9.55
CA PHE A 78 7.78 10.03 8.97
C PHE A 78 9.02 10.93 8.85
N TYR A 79 9.87 10.94 9.87
CA TYR A 79 11.14 11.66 9.81
C TYR A 79 12.03 11.16 8.66
N LEU A 80 12.18 9.84 8.52
CA LEU A 80 12.98 9.24 7.44
C LEU A 80 12.37 9.49 6.06
N PHE A 81 11.04 9.49 5.95
CA PHE A 81 10.33 9.86 4.72
C PHE A 81 10.67 11.30 4.31
N ALA A 82 10.53 12.26 5.22
CA ALA A 82 10.89 13.66 4.95
C ALA A 82 12.38 13.82 4.63
N ALA A 83 13.26 13.18 5.42
CA ALA A 83 14.70 13.20 5.21
C ALA A 83 15.12 12.61 3.86
N SER A 84 14.41 11.60 3.34
CA SER A 84 14.69 11.00 2.03
C SER A 84 14.52 12.00 0.88
N GLY A 85 13.56 12.94 0.99
CA GLY A 85 13.35 14.01 0.02
C GLY A 85 14.29 15.20 0.21
N LEU A 86 14.57 15.55 1.47
CA LEU A 86 15.40 16.71 1.84
C LEU A 86 16.91 16.42 1.84
N ARG A 87 17.33 15.15 1.78
CA ARG A 87 18.73 14.69 1.82
C ARG A 87 19.51 15.19 3.05
N THR A 88 18.87 15.13 4.22
CA THR A 88 19.48 15.55 5.49
C THR A 88 20.63 14.62 5.90
N GLY A 89 21.42 15.01 6.92
CA GLY A 89 22.61 14.24 7.33
C GLY A 89 22.36 12.75 7.62
N VAL A 90 21.15 12.37 8.05
CA VAL A 90 20.78 10.97 8.30
C VAL A 90 20.91 10.09 7.05
N THR A 91 20.71 10.64 5.85
CA THR A 91 20.82 9.89 4.58
C THR A 91 22.27 9.53 4.23
N ARG A 92 23.26 10.06 4.97
CA ARG A 92 24.68 9.63 4.87
C ARG A 92 24.94 8.32 5.60
N ILE A 93 24.18 8.06 6.66
CA ILE A 93 24.30 6.85 7.49
C ILE A 93 23.32 5.80 6.97
N ILE A 94 22.07 6.19 6.73
CA ILE A 94 21.02 5.34 6.19
C ILE A 94 20.92 5.58 4.68
N ARG A 95 21.52 4.69 3.89
CA ARG A 95 21.56 4.81 2.42
C ARG A 95 20.19 4.67 1.77
N HIS A 96 19.28 3.91 2.38
CA HIS A 96 17.93 3.66 1.87
C HIS A 96 16.86 3.94 2.92
N PRO A 97 16.56 5.22 3.24
CA PRO A 97 15.64 5.59 4.34
C PRO A 97 14.19 5.12 4.18
N GLN A 98 13.83 4.52 3.05
CA GLN A 98 12.51 3.97 2.76
C GLN A 98 12.50 2.43 2.72
N LEU A 99 13.66 1.80 2.92
CA LEU A 99 13.83 0.35 2.98
C LEU A 99 14.35 -0.13 4.35
N VAL A 100 14.64 0.81 5.26
CA VAL A 100 14.98 0.55 6.67
C VAL A 100 13.72 0.70 7.49
#